data_AF-A0A316JUZ2-F1
#
_entry.id   AF-A0A316JUZ2-F1
#
_cell.length_a   1.000
_cell.length_b   1.000
_cell.length_c   1.000
_cell.angle_alpha   90.00
_cell.angle_beta   90.00
_cell.angle_gamma   90.00
#
_symmetry.space_group_name_H-M   'P 1'
#
loop_
_entity.id
_entity.type
_entity.pdbx_description
1 polymer ?
#
loop_
_entity_poly.entity_id
_entity_poly.type
_entity_poly.pdbx_seq_one_letter_code
_entity_poly.pdbx_strand_id
1 'polypeptide(L)'
;LATDSGNAGDGVTDTGTVNVSGLEASATWQFDIGNGWVSGSGTSFTLPEGRYPEGVIKVRQTDSAGNVSGVSTNTQDITVDATAPSSVTINSVVADRVLTNGGSTNDNTLVVSVSATDATDVSRVEIYNGSDLLGEASYNDTNAAWEFTTTALADGPHSLTAKAYDAAGNAATSAAFAVTV
;
A
#
# COMPACT_ATOMS: atom_id res chain seq x y z
N LEU A 1 10.66 -0.14 12.41
CA LEU A 1 10.64 0.46 11.06
C LEU A 1 10.79 1.96 11.17
N ALA A 2 11.27 2.65 10.12
CA ALA A 2 11.26 4.11 10.04
C ALA A 2 9.82 4.64 9.87
N THR A 3 9.02 3.93 9.07
CA THR A 3 7.60 4.14 8.86
C THR A 3 6.92 2.77 8.79
N ASP A 4 5.72 2.66 9.34
CA ASP A 4 4.81 1.53 9.13
C ASP A 4 3.64 2.06 8.30
N SER A 5 3.71 1.83 7.00
CA SER A 5 2.76 2.37 6.01
C SER A 5 1.49 1.52 5.95
N GLY A 6 0.48 1.96 5.18
CA GLY A 6 -0.81 1.26 5.18
C GLY A 6 -1.48 1.36 6.55
N ASN A 7 -1.48 0.25 7.30
CA ASN A 7 -2.13 0.13 8.60
C ASN A 7 -1.11 0.25 9.74
N ALA A 8 -1.08 1.41 10.39
CA ALA A 8 -0.14 1.67 11.48
C ALA A 8 -0.23 0.63 12.63
N GLY A 9 0.90 -0.02 12.91
CA GLY A 9 1.10 -0.95 14.01
C GLY A 9 1.01 -2.43 13.62
N ASP A 10 0.61 -2.77 12.39
CA ASP A 10 0.49 -4.17 11.95
C ASP A 10 1.84 -4.77 11.48
N GLY A 11 2.85 -3.93 11.27
CA GLY A 11 4.19 -4.35 10.83
C GLY A 11 4.29 -4.71 9.35
N VAL A 12 3.31 -4.33 8.52
CA VAL A 12 3.31 -4.51 7.07
C VAL A 12 3.58 -3.15 6.41
N THR A 13 4.63 -3.04 5.60
CA THR A 13 5.04 -1.74 5.04
C THR A 13 5.57 -1.81 3.62
N ASP A 14 5.34 -0.73 2.87
CA ASP A 14 5.85 -0.44 1.53
C ASP A 14 7.34 -0.09 1.50
N THR A 15 7.96 0.11 2.68
CA THR A 15 9.35 0.51 2.79
C THR A 15 10.10 -0.27 3.85
N GLY A 16 11.17 -0.94 3.41
CA GLY A 16 12.06 -1.68 4.30
C GLY A 16 13.00 -0.82 5.14
N THR A 17 12.79 0.49 5.24
CA THR A 17 13.75 1.38 5.93
C THR A 17 13.69 1.15 7.44
N VAL A 18 14.83 0.79 8.05
CA VAL A 18 14.98 0.60 9.49
C VAL A 18 15.97 1.64 10.03
N ASN A 19 15.49 2.49 10.94
CA ASN A 19 16.34 3.43 11.66
C ASN A 19 17.10 2.71 12.78
N VAL A 20 18.37 3.06 12.93
CA VAL A 20 19.24 2.60 14.01
C VAL A 20 19.58 3.79 14.90
N SER A 21 19.14 3.72 16.14
CA SER A 21 19.34 4.76 17.15
C SER A 21 20.35 4.34 18.21
N GLY A 22 20.87 5.30 18.98
CA GLY A 22 21.79 5.03 20.09
C GLY A 22 23.20 4.64 19.65
N LEU A 23 23.58 4.95 18.41
CA LEU A 23 24.93 4.76 17.92
C LEU A 23 25.88 5.75 18.60
N GLU A 24 26.96 5.23 19.18
CA GLU A 24 27.99 6.04 19.80
C GLU A 24 28.88 6.70 18.73
N ALA A 25 29.37 7.92 19.03
CA ALA A 25 30.23 8.64 18.10
C ALA A 25 31.52 7.84 17.84
N SER A 26 31.88 7.67 16.58
CA SER A 26 33.05 6.89 16.13
C SER A 26 32.96 5.36 16.36
N ALA A 27 31.84 4.84 16.83
CA ALA A 27 31.58 3.41 16.82
C ALA A 27 31.28 2.91 15.40
N THR A 28 31.56 1.63 15.15
CA THR A 28 31.04 0.92 13.97
C THR A 28 29.81 0.13 14.38
N TRP A 29 28.89 -0.11 13.46
CA TRP A 29 27.72 -0.94 13.74
C TRP A 29 27.45 -1.92 12.61
N GLN A 30 26.75 -2.99 12.96
CA GLN A 30 26.42 -4.07 12.07
C GLN A 30 24.96 -4.48 12.27
N PHE A 31 24.38 -5.04 11.22
CA PHE A 31 23.06 -5.65 11.26
C PHE A 31 23.12 -7.07 10.66
N ASP A 32 22.18 -7.92 11.05
CA ASP A 32 21.99 -9.26 10.50
C ASP A 32 20.49 -9.49 10.32
N ILE A 33 20.11 -9.99 9.15
CA ILE A 33 18.73 -10.28 8.75
C ILE A 33 18.49 -11.78 8.53
N GLY A 34 19.35 -12.63 9.11
CA GLY A 34 19.32 -14.08 8.98
C GLY A 34 20.41 -14.65 8.07
N ASN A 35 21.29 -13.81 7.52
CA ASN A 35 22.34 -14.19 6.56
C ASN A 35 23.76 -13.79 7.01
N GLY A 36 23.91 -13.45 8.29
CA GLY A 36 25.17 -13.04 8.89
C GLY A 36 25.31 -11.52 8.99
N TRP A 37 26.32 -11.10 9.76
CA TRP A 37 26.56 -9.69 10.07
C TRP A 37 27.11 -8.91 8.88
N VAL A 38 26.43 -7.82 8.55
CA VAL A 38 26.82 -6.84 7.52
C VAL A 38 27.11 -5.51 8.21
N SER A 39 28.16 -4.81 7.79
CA SER A 39 28.47 -3.47 8.29
C SER A 39 27.40 -2.47 7.86
N GLY A 40 26.88 -1.72 8.82
CA GLY A 40 25.98 -0.60 8.58
C GLY A 40 26.72 0.68 8.16
N SER A 41 25.97 1.64 7.65
CA SER A 41 26.46 2.98 7.33
C SER A 41 25.42 4.03 7.71
N GLY A 42 25.85 5.21 8.15
CA GLY A 42 24.93 6.22 8.66
C GLY A 42 24.12 5.71 9.85
N THR A 43 22.81 5.94 9.85
CA THR A 43 21.89 5.61 10.95
C THR A 43 20.70 4.77 10.49
N SER A 44 20.80 4.08 9.35
CA SER A 44 19.73 3.23 8.84
C SER A 44 20.26 2.15 7.90
N PHE A 45 19.40 1.17 7.63
CA PHE A 45 19.57 0.20 6.55
C PHE A 45 18.20 -0.10 5.92
N THR A 46 18.21 -0.80 4.80
CA THR A 46 16.99 -1.17 4.06
C THR A 46 16.87 -2.68 4.00
N LEU A 47 15.74 -3.20 4.45
CA LEU A 47 15.32 -4.57 4.27
C LEU A 47 14.82 -4.77 2.83
N PRO A 48 15.29 -5.82 2.13
CA PRO A 48 14.61 -6.29 0.92
C PRO A 48 13.15 -6.68 1.21
N GLU A 49 12.32 -6.68 0.16
CA GLU A 49 10.97 -7.22 0.20
C GLU A 49 10.98 -8.66 0.75
N GLY A 50 10.04 -8.95 1.65
CA GLY A 50 9.92 -10.24 2.31
C GLY A 50 9.44 -10.15 3.76
N ARG A 51 9.29 -11.33 4.38
CA ARG A 51 8.85 -11.48 5.76
C ARG A 51 10.03 -11.75 6.69
N TYR A 52 10.09 -10.96 7.76
CA TYR A 52 11.08 -11.02 8.83
C TYR A 52 10.38 -11.30 10.16
N PRO A 53 10.37 -12.57 10.62
CA PRO A 53 9.81 -12.92 11.91
C PRO A 53 10.42 -12.14 13.08
N GLU A 54 9.71 -12.08 14.20
CA GLU A 54 10.25 -11.58 15.46
C GLU A 54 11.66 -12.12 15.75
N GLY A 55 12.58 -11.25 16.18
CA GLY A 55 13.94 -11.64 16.57
C GLY A 55 14.94 -11.83 15.42
N VAL A 56 14.49 -11.81 14.16
CA VAL A 56 15.35 -12.07 12.99
C VAL A 56 16.22 -10.87 12.64
N ILE A 57 15.67 -9.65 12.69
CA ILE A 57 16.42 -8.43 12.44
C ILE A 57 17.23 -8.11 13.68
N LYS A 58 18.56 -8.15 13.56
CA LYS A 58 19.50 -7.96 14.66
C LYS A 58 20.39 -6.76 14.39
N VAL A 59 20.71 -5.99 15.42
CA VAL A 59 21.65 -4.87 15.35
C VAL A 59 22.60 -4.90 16.55
N ARG A 60 23.88 -4.58 16.31
CA ARG A 60 24.89 -4.36 17.35
C ARG A 60 25.88 -3.27 16.93
N GLN A 61 26.57 -2.69 17.90
CA GLN A 61 27.67 -1.76 17.64
C GLN A 61 28.97 -2.18 18.34
N THR A 62 30.09 -1.63 17.90
CA THR A 62 31.43 -1.85 18.44
C THR A 62 32.13 -0.51 18.59
N ASP A 63 32.52 -0.19 19.83
CA ASP A 63 33.19 1.07 20.15
C ASP A 63 34.64 1.11 19.63
N SER A 64 35.32 2.25 19.81
CA SER A 64 36.72 2.41 19.38
C SER A 64 37.73 1.54 20.14
N ALA A 65 37.35 1.02 21.31
CA ALA A 65 38.17 0.10 22.10
C ALA A 65 37.92 -1.38 21.71
N GLY A 66 36.96 -1.65 20.82
CA GLY A 66 36.60 -2.98 20.36
C GLY A 66 35.52 -3.67 21.22
N ASN A 67 34.87 -2.98 22.15
CA ASN A 67 33.79 -3.55 22.95
C ASN A 67 32.51 -3.65 22.12
N VAL A 68 31.90 -4.84 22.09
CA VAL A 68 30.65 -5.08 21.34
C VAL A 68 29.45 -4.94 22.28
N SER A 69 28.42 -4.21 21.84
CA SER A 69 27.17 -4.07 22.57
C SER A 69 26.39 -5.40 22.64
N GLY A 70 25.32 -5.42 23.46
CA GLY A 70 24.25 -6.41 23.30
C GLY A 70 23.60 -6.32 21.91
N VAL A 71 22.90 -7.39 21.51
CA VAL A 71 22.15 -7.43 20.25
C VAL A 71 20.71 -6.96 20.50
N SER A 72 20.28 -5.94 19.76
CA SER A 72 18.88 -5.52 19.70
C SER A 72 18.15 -6.24 18.57
N THR A 73 16.86 -6.55 18.76
CA THR A 73 16.04 -7.21 17.74
C THR A 73 14.67 -6.58 17.53
N ASN A 74 14.03 -6.86 16.40
CA ASN A 74 12.60 -6.58 16.21
C ASN A 74 11.76 -7.40 17.21
N THR A 75 10.66 -6.79 17.71
CA THR A 75 9.77 -7.34 18.75
C THR A 75 8.43 -7.83 18.21
N GLN A 76 8.27 -7.82 16.90
CA GLN A 76 7.12 -8.35 16.19
C GLN A 76 7.56 -8.78 14.79
N ASP A 77 6.70 -9.52 14.09
CA ASP A 77 6.89 -9.79 12.67
C ASP A 77 6.85 -8.49 11.85
N ILE A 78 7.77 -8.39 10.90
CA ILE A 78 7.84 -7.31 9.94
C ILE A 78 7.71 -7.89 8.54
N THR A 79 6.79 -7.37 7.74
CA THR A 79 6.66 -7.70 6.31
C THR A 79 6.95 -6.45 5.51
N VAL A 80 7.96 -6.52 4.66
CA VAL A 80 8.21 -5.48 3.65
C VAL A 80 7.58 -5.97 2.37
N ASP A 81 6.62 -5.23 1.86
CA ASP A 81 5.92 -5.48 0.61
C ASP A 81 5.89 -4.18 -0.18
N ALA A 82 6.77 -4.06 -1.17
CA ALA A 82 6.86 -2.88 -2.03
C ALA A 82 6.14 -3.09 -3.38
N THR A 83 5.32 -4.13 -3.48
CA THR A 83 4.66 -4.54 -4.73
C THR A 83 3.23 -4.04 -4.74
N ALA A 84 2.91 -3.13 -5.65
CA ALA A 84 1.54 -2.65 -5.81
C ALA A 84 0.57 -3.71 -6.36
N PRO A 85 -0.74 -3.53 -6.14
CA PRO A 85 -1.77 -4.38 -6.74
C PRO A 85 -1.55 -4.55 -8.25
N SER A 86 -1.43 -5.81 -8.66
CA SER A 86 -1.13 -6.23 -10.04
C SER A 86 -2.16 -5.80 -11.10
N SER A 87 -3.42 -5.58 -10.72
CA SER A 87 -4.45 -5.07 -11.63
C SER A 87 -5.54 -4.29 -10.91
N VAL A 88 -6.10 -3.28 -11.58
CA VAL A 88 -7.30 -2.53 -11.17
C VAL A 88 -8.10 -2.18 -12.41
N THR A 89 -9.37 -2.58 -12.46
CA THR A 89 -10.24 -2.41 -13.62
C THR A 89 -11.64 -2.00 -13.18
N ILE A 90 -12.16 -0.90 -13.74
CA ILE A 90 -13.61 -0.63 -13.68
C ILE A 90 -14.28 -1.60 -14.67
N ASN A 91 -15.03 -2.56 -14.14
CA ASN A 91 -15.71 -3.59 -14.91
C ASN A 91 -16.95 -3.03 -15.62
N SER A 92 -17.72 -2.21 -14.91
CA SER A 92 -18.94 -1.61 -15.41
C SER A 92 -19.26 -0.33 -14.67
N VAL A 93 -19.94 0.57 -15.37
CA VAL A 93 -20.62 1.73 -14.80
C VAL A 93 -22.08 1.63 -15.22
N VAL A 94 -22.98 1.62 -14.24
CA VAL A 94 -24.42 1.43 -14.44
C VAL A 94 -25.18 2.64 -13.93
N ALA A 95 -26.13 3.12 -14.72
CA ALA A 95 -27.09 4.15 -14.36
C ALA A 95 -28.50 3.59 -14.59
N ASP A 96 -29.27 4.19 -15.50
CA ASP A 96 -30.49 3.62 -16.09
C ASP A 96 -30.24 2.32 -16.88
N ARG A 97 -28.99 2.14 -17.35
CA ARG A 97 -28.47 0.98 -18.07
C ARG A 97 -26.97 0.84 -17.83
N VAL A 98 -26.38 -0.24 -18.32
CA VAL A 98 -24.92 -0.37 -18.38
C VAL A 98 -24.36 0.60 -19.44
N LEU A 99 -23.45 1.46 -19.04
CA LEU A 99 -22.82 2.45 -19.90
C LEU A 99 -21.57 1.86 -20.58
N THR A 100 -21.28 2.34 -21.78
CA THR A 100 -19.99 2.15 -22.44
C THR A 100 -19.05 3.31 -22.08
N ASN A 101 -17.75 3.09 -22.12
CA ASN A 101 -16.78 4.16 -21.90
C ASN A 101 -16.98 5.27 -22.95
N GLY A 102 -17.16 6.53 -22.50
CA GLY A 102 -17.52 7.68 -23.31
C GLY A 102 -19.03 7.86 -23.55
N GLY A 103 -19.87 7.05 -22.88
CA GLY A 103 -21.32 7.13 -22.99
C GLY A 103 -21.93 8.31 -22.22
N SER A 104 -23.24 8.47 -22.37
CA SER A 104 -24.01 9.49 -21.66
C SER A 104 -25.28 8.91 -21.03
N THR A 105 -25.73 9.50 -19.93
CA THR A 105 -26.98 9.17 -19.25
C THR A 105 -27.61 10.45 -18.69
N ASN A 106 -28.91 10.42 -18.40
CA ASN A 106 -29.59 11.50 -17.67
C ASN A 106 -29.81 11.13 -16.19
N ASP A 107 -29.40 9.94 -15.77
CA ASP A 107 -29.36 9.54 -14.38
C ASP A 107 -27.97 9.87 -13.82
N ASN A 108 -27.94 10.80 -12.86
CA ASN A 108 -26.71 11.33 -12.31
C ASN A 108 -26.18 10.53 -11.12
N THR A 109 -26.79 9.40 -10.79
CA THR A 109 -26.35 8.48 -9.74
C THR A 109 -25.82 7.20 -10.38
N LEU A 110 -24.51 6.99 -10.32
CA LEU A 110 -23.85 5.90 -11.02
C LEU A 110 -23.39 4.82 -10.06
N VAL A 111 -23.56 3.56 -10.43
CA VAL A 111 -22.99 2.39 -9.74
C VAL A 111 -21.75 1.93 -10.49
N VAL A 112 -20.60 1.98 -9.82
CA VAL A 112 -19.29 1.59 -10.35
C VAL A 112 -18.91 0.24 -9.77
N SER A 113 -18.66 -0.74 -10.63
CA SER A 113 -18.11 -2.06 -10.25
C SER A 113 -16.64 -2.15 -10.63
N VAL A 114 -15.80 -2.61 -9.70
CA VAL A 114 -14.35 -2.67 -9.85
C VAL A 114 -13.83 -4.05 -9.46
N SER A 115 -12.90 -4.57 -10.25
CA SER A 115 -12.05 -5.70 -9.87
C SER A 115 -10.63 -5.20 -9.67
N ALA A 116 -10.01 -5.65 -8.58
CA ALA A 116 -8.61 -5.41 -8.30
C ALA A 116 -7.96 -6.70 -7.80
N THR A 117 -6.70 -6.92 -8.14
CA THR A 117 -5.96 -8.12 -7.74
C THR A 117 -4.60 -7.75 -7.20
N ASP A 118 -4.23 -8.38 -6.10
CA ASP A 118 -2.92 -8.30 -5.49
C ASP A 118 -2.39 -9.72 -5.19
N ALA A 119 -1.09 -9.86 -4.97
CA ALA A 119 -0.48 -11.15 -4.63
C ALA A 119 -0.96 -11.70 -3.28
N THR A 120 -1.23 -10.81 -2.32
CA THR A 120 -1.75 -11.16 -1.00
C THR A 120 -3.23 -10.83 -0.92
N ASP A 121 -3.56 -9.54 -0.94
CA ASP A 121 -4.94 -9.06 -0.86
C ASP A 121 -5.04 -7.57 -1.19
N VAL A 122 -6.21 -7.12 -1.64
CA VAL A 122 -6.52 -5.70 -1.81
C VAL A 122 -7.22 -5.20 -0.54
N SER A 123 -6.58 -4.27 0.17
CA SER A 123 -7.08 -3.76 1.45
C SER A 123 -8.22 -2.77 1.31
N ARG A 124 -8.21 -1.94 0.25
CA ARG A 124 -9.25 -0.94 -0.03
C ARG A 124 -9.28 -0.52 -1.49
N VAL A 125 -10.43 -0.01 -1.94
CA VAL A 125 -10.61 0.59 -3.26
C VAL A 125 -11.32 1.94 -3.15
N GLU A 126 -10.71 2.99 -3.70
CA GLU A 126 -11.25 4.35 -3.75
C GLU A 126 -11.70 4.69 -5.17
N ILE A 127 -12.83 5.41 -5.31
CA ILE A 127 -13.35 5.89 -6.59
C ILE A 127 -13.17 7.40 -6.69
N TYR A 128 -12.64 7.85 -7.83
CA TYR A 128 -12.36 9.26 -8.11
C TYR A 128 -13.11 9.72 -9.36
N ASN A 129 -13.41 11.02 -9.44
CA ASN A 129 -13.75 11.74 -10.66
C ASN A 129 -12.67 12.78 -10.95
N GLY A 130 -11.81 12.54 -11.94
CA GLY A 130 -10.59 13.32 -12.13
C GLY A 130 -9.69 13.19 -10.90
N SER A 131 -9.39 14.31 -10.23
CA SER A 131 -8.62 14.34 -8.98
C SER A 131 -9.47 14.20 -7.72
N ASP A 132 -10.80 14.30 -7.84
CA ASP A 132 -11.70 14.41 -6.70
C ASP A 132 -12.07 13.01 -6.21
N LEU A 133 -11.80 12.72 -4.94
CA LEU A 133 -12.24 11.48 -4.29
C LEU A 133 -13.76 11.53 -4.10
N LEU A 134 -14.47 10.57 -4.68
CA LEU A 134 -15.90 10.39 -4.47
C LEU A 134 -16.18 9.56 -3.21
N GLY A 135 -15.37 8.54 -2.95
CA GLY A 135 -15.49 7.71 -1.76
C GLY A 135 -14.81 6.35 -1.91
N GLU A 136 -14.96 5.53 -0.87
CA GLU A 136 -14.45 4.16 -0.81
C GLU A 136 -15.54 3.17 -1.26
N ALA A 137 -15.17 2.25 -2.14
CA ALA A 137 -16.03 1.16 -2.58
C ALA A 137 -16.12 0.08 -1.49
N SER A 138 -17.24 -0.63 -1.43
CA SER A 138 -17.42 -1.79 -0.55
C SER A 138 -17.31 -3.08 -1.34
N TYR A 139 -16.65 -4.09 -0.78
CA TYR A 139 -16.58 -5.41 -1.43
C TYR A 139 -17.93 -6.13 -1.33
N ASN A 140 -18.44 -6.58 -2.47
CA ASN A 140 -19.67 -7.35 -2.58
C ASN A 140 -19.34 -8.82 -2.88
N ASP A 141 -19.48 -9.68 -1.88
CA ASP A 141 -19.17 -11.12 -1.99
C ASP A 141 -20.02 -11.86 -3.04
N THR A 142 -21.25 -11.41 -3.28
CA THR A 142 -22.14 -12.06 -4.25
C THR A 142 -21.67 -11.81 -5.68
N ASN A 143 -21.15 -10.61 -5.93
CA ASN A 143 -20.68 -10.20 -7.25
C ASN A 143 -19.16 -10.36 -7.41
N ALA A 144 -18.45 -10.69 -6.33
CA ALA A 144 -16.99 -10.78 -6.27
C ALA A 144 -16.31 -9.51 -6.83
N ALA A 145 -16.83 -8.35 -6.46
CA ALA A 145 -16.38 -7.06 -6.96
C ALA A 145 -16.51 -5.97 -5.89
N TRP A 146 -15.68 -4.94 -5.99
CA TRP A 146 -15.82 -3.71 -5.24
C TRP A 146 -16.90 -2.85 -5.91
N GLU A 147 -17.87 -2.38 -5.14
CA GLU A 147 -19.00 -1.58 -5.64
C GLU A 147 -19.08 -0.24 -4.93
N PHE A 148 -19.36 0.80 -5.70
CA PHE A 148 -19.57 2.15 -5.19
C PHE A 148 -20.73 2.81 -5.93
N THR A 149 -21.65 3.39 -5.19
CA THR A 149 -22.71 4.24 -5.75
C THR A 149 -22.32 5.69 -5.52
N THR A 150 -22.16 6.46 -6.59
CA THR A 150 -21.86 7.89 -6.49
C THR A 150 -23.00 8.63 -5.80
N THR A 151 -22.70 9.74 -5.15
CA THR A 151 -23.72 10.77 -4.98
C THR A 151 -24.11 11.34 -6.34
N ALA A 152 -25.21 12.10 -6.39
CA ALA A 152 -25.65 12.77 -7.61
C ALA A 152 -24.51 13.65 -8.17
N LEU A 153 -24.03 13.29 -9.36
CA LEU A 153 -23.04 14.05 -10.11
C LEU A 153 -23.71 15.27 -10.77
N ALA A 154 -22.93 16.33 -10.99
CA ALA A 154 -23.42 17.51 -11.72
C ALA A 154 -23.42 17.25 -13.23
N ASP A 155 -24.30 17.90 -13.99
CA ASP A 155 -24.33 17.79 -15.45
C ASP A 155 -22.96 18.13 -16.06
N GLY A 156 -22.54 17.33 -17.03
CA GLY A 156 -21.27 17.50 -17.75
C GLY A 156 -20.39 16.25 -17.81
N PRO A 157 -19.16 16.40 -18.32
CA PRO A 157 -18.24 15.28 -18.47
C PRO A 157 -17.59 14.89 -17.14
N HIS A 158 -17.51 13.59 -16.89
CA HIS A 158 -16.82 12.96 -15.78
C HIS A 158 -15.79 11.94 -16.28
N SER A 159 -14.73 11.75 -15.51
CA SER A 159 -13.66 10.79 -15.78
C SER A 159 -13.43 9.96 -14.52
N LEU A 160 -14.12 8.82 -14.44
CA LEU A 160 -14.08 7.95 -13.28
C LEU A 160 -12.83 7.06 -13.29
N THR A 161 -12.14 6.97 -12.17
CA THR A 161 -11.01 6.03 -11.97
C THR A 161 -11.16 5.32 -10.63
N ALA A 162 -10.71 4.08 -10.56
CA ALA A 162 -10.58 3.34 -9.31
C ALA A 162 -9.12 3.25 -8.90
N LYS A 163 -8.82 3.44 -7.62
CA LYS A 163 -7.50 3.28 -7.03
C LYS A 163 -7.56 2.23 -5.94
N ALA A 164 -6.86 1.11 -6.16
CA ALA A 164 -6.78 0.01 -5.21
C ALA A 164 -5.48 0.10 -4.41
N TYR A 165 -5.53 -0.34 -3.16
CA TYR A 165 -4.38 -0.40 -2.27
C TYR A 165 -4.25 -1.80 -1.66
N ASP A 166 -3.04 -2.21 -1.32
CA ASP A 166 -2.77 -3.40 -0.51
C ASP A 166 -2.63 -3.05 0.98
N ALA A 167 -2.29 -4.04 1.81
CA ALA A 167 -2.10 -3.83 3.25
C ALA A 167 -0.87 -2.98 3.59
N ALA A 168 0.19 -3.06 2.78
CA ALA A 168 1.41 -2.27 2.94
C ALA A 168 1.23 -0.79 2.56
N GLY A 169 0.16 -0.47 1.85
CA GLY A 169 -0.16 0.88 1.38
C GLY A 169 0.33 1.17 -0.05
N ASN A 170 0.86 0.19 -0.78
CA ASN A 170 1.12 0.38 -2.21
C ASN A 170 -0.21 0.55 -2.94
N ALA A 171 -0.17 1.17 -4.12
CA ALA A 171 -1.38 1.48 -4.86
C ALA A 171 -1.23 1.32 -6.37
N ALA A 172 -2.33 0.93 -7.01
CA ALA A 172 -2.48 0.93 -8.46
C ALA A 172 -3.79 1.62 -8.86
N THR A 173 -3.87 2.13 -10.09
CA THR A 173 -5.02 2.90 -10.58
C THR A 173 -5.51 2.33 -11.91
N SER A 174 -6.82 2.26 -12.08
CA SER A 174 -7.45 1.79 -13.32
C SER A 174 -7.26 2.80 -14.46
N ALA A 175 -7.51 2.33 -15.69
CA ALA A 175 -7.82 3.26 -16.78
C ALA A 175 -9.09 4.08 -16.45
N ALA A 176 -9.19 5.27 -17.06
CA ALA A 176 -10.35 6.14 -16.90
C ALA A 176 -11.58 5.62 -17.66
N PHE A 177 -12.74 5.71 -17.02
CA PHE A 177 -14.05 5.52 -17.61
C PHE A 177 -14.73 6.89 -17.75
N ALA A 178 -14.86 7.37 -18.98
CA ALA A 178 -15.53 8.62 -19.29
C ALA A 178 -17.05 8.43 -19.33
N VAL A 179 -17.80 9.37 -18.76
CA VAL A 179 -19.25 9.43 -18.82
C VAL A 179 -19.70 10.89 -18.86
N THR A 180 -20.78 11.19 -19.59
CA THR A 180 -21.44 12.50 -19.54
C THR A 180 -22.80 12.35 -18.88
N VAL A 181 -23.05 13.13 -17.83
CA VAL A 181 -24.36 13.29 -17.20
C VAL A 181 -25.08 14.47 -17.83
#